data_AF-A0A3L7LRL7-F1
#
_entry.id   AF-A0A3L7LRL7-F1
#
_cell.length_a   1.000
_cell.length_b   1.000
_cell.length_c   1.000
_cell.angle_alpha   90.00
_cell.angle_beta   90.00
_cell.angle_gamma   90.00
#
_symmetry.space_group_name_H-M   'P 1'
#
loop_
_entity.id
_entity.type
_entity.pdbx_description
1 polymer ?
#
loop_
_entity_poly.entity_id
_entity_poly.type
_entity_poly.pdbx_seq_one_letter_code
_entity_poly.pdbx_strand_id
1 'polypeptide(L)'
;MSTYLIGDIHGCYDELKIILAQVRFDPAVDTLWLTGDLVARGPGSLEVLRLVRSLGDSLRLVLGNHDLHLLAVYAGISRNKPKDHITPLLEAPDADELINWLRRQPVLQVDEEKKLVMAHAGITPQWDLATARLCAREVEAVLKSDSYPLFLDAMYGDMPNNWIPALSGLARLRFSTNVFTRMRYCFPNGQLEMNCKDTPEKAP
;
A
#
# COMPACT_ATOMS: atom_id res chain seq x y z
N MET A 1 25.72 4.16 5.03
CA MET A 1 24.37 3.60 4.87
C MET A 1 23.37 4.72 5.07
N SER A 2 22.80 5.19 3.97
CA SER A 2 21.73 6.18 3.98
C SER A 2 20.38 5.49 3.92
N THR A 3 19.33 6.16 4.40
CA THR A 3 17.95 5.67 4.27
C THR A 3 17.13 6.74 3.57
N TYR A 4 16.51 6.38 2.45
CA TYR A 4 15.68 7.27 1.64
C TYR A 4 14.22 6.86 1.75
N LEU A 5 13.32 7.81 1.97
CA LEU A 5 11.87 7.59 1.97
C LEU A 5 11.29 8.32 0.76
N ILE A 6 10.63 7.60 -0.15
CA ILE A 6 9.99 8.18 -1.33
C ILE A 6 8.48 7.93 -1.25
N GLY A 7 7.73 8.99 -1.57
CA GLY A 7 6.27 8.99 -1.63
C GLY A 7 5.71 8.21 -2.82
N ASP A 8 4.40 8.38 -3.07
CA ASP A 8 3.66 7.67 -4.10
C ASP A 8 4.29 7.84 -5.50
N ILE A 9 4.53 6.72 -6.18
CA ILE A 9 5.26 6.69 -7.45
C ILE A 9 4.30 6.69 -8.64
N HIS A 10 3.18 5.97 -8.55
CA HIS A 10 2.14 5.96 -9.58
C HIS A 10 2.68 5.72 -11.00
N GLY A 11 3.55 4.72 -11.20
CA GLY A 11 4.09 4.40 -12.51
C GLY A 11 5.02 5.47 -13.12
N CYS A 12 5.45 6.48 -12.35
CA CYS A 12 6.46 7.47 -12.73
C CYS A 12 7.88 6.87 -12.69
N TYR A 13 8.13 5.93 -13.59
CA TYR A 13 9.39 5.17 -13.64
C TYR A 13 10.61 6.06 -13.93
N ASP A 14 10.48 7.00 -14.86
CA ASP A 14 11.59 7.87 -15.25
C ASP A 14 11.95 8.82 -14.12
N GLU A 15 10.97 9.39 -13.43
CA GLU A 15 11.15 10.25 -12.26
C GLU A 15 11.78 9.49 -11.09
N LEU A 16 11.34 8.25 -10.85
CA LEU A 16 11.95 7.37 -9.84
C LEU A 16 13.44 7.14 -10.15
N LYS A 17 13.79 6.86 -11.41
CA LYS A 17 15.20 6.72 -11.80
C LYS A 17 15.99 8.01 -11.61
N ILE A 18 15.42 9.16 -11.98
CA ILE A 18 16.07 10.46 -11.85
C ILE A 18 16.38 10.75 -10.37
N ILE A 19 15.42 10.57 -9.46
CA ILE A 19 15.63 10.86 -8.05
C ILE A 19 16.63 9.90 -7.39
N LEU A 20 16.59 8.61 -7.74
CA LEU A 20 17.58 7.62 -7.27
C LEU A 20 18.99 7.94 -7.77
N ALA A 21 19.13 8.36 -9.03
CA ALA A 21 20.41 8.78 -9.59
C ALA A 21 20.92 10.07 -8.93
N GLN A 22 20.04 11.03 -8.65
CA GLN A 22 20.40 12.30 -8.01
C GLN A 22 21.01 12.09 -6.61
N VAL A 23 20.49 11.13 -5.85
CA VAL A 23 21.05 10.78 -4.53
C VAL A 23 22.18 9.75 -4.62
N ARG A 24 22.49 9.25 -5.82
CA ARG A 24 23.45 8.17 -6.08
C ARG A 24 23.15 6.93 -5.23
N PHE A 25 21.87 6.54 -5.20
CA PHE A 25 21.42 5.39 -4.43
C PHE A 25 22.17 4.12 -4.83
N ASP A 26 22.74 3.44 -3.84
CA ASP A 26 23.44 2.17 -4.03
C ASP A 26 22.76 1.07 -3.20
N PRO A 27 22.07 0.09 -3.83
CA PRO A 27 21.37 -0.97 -3.11
C PRO A 27 22.30 -1.89 -2.30
N ALA A 28 23.61 -1.85 -2.53
CA ALA A 28 24.57 -2.62 -1.73
C ALA A 28 24.80 -2.02 -0.33
N VAL A 29 24.54 -0.72 -0.14
CA VAL A 29 24.86 0.00 1.11
C VAL A 29 23.76 0.90 1.64
N ASP A 30 22.74 1.23 0.84
CA ASP A 30 21.63 2.09 1.19
C ASP A 30 20.32 1.31 1.33
N THR A 31 19.32 1.94 1.96
CA THR A 31 17.97 1.38 2.09
C THR A 31 16.94 2.36 1.53
N LEU A 32 16.03 1.84 0.71
CA LEU A 32 14.91 2.59 0.13
C LEU A 32 13.60 2.18 0.81
N TRP A 33 12.86 3.16 1.33
CA TRP A 33 11.53 3.02 1.87
C TRP A 33 10.52 3.64 0.90
N LEU A 34 9.48 2.89 0.52
CA LEU A 34 8.44 3.34 -0.41
C LEU A 34 7.07 3.33 0.26
N THR A 35 6.30 4.42 0.11
CA THR A 35 4.98 4.58 0.74
C THR A 35 3.86 3.80 0.06
N GLY A 36 4.16 2.98 -0.94
CA GLY A 36 3.16 2.26 -1.74
C GLY A 36 2.65 3.10 -2.90
N ASP A 37 1.51 2.69 -3.45
CA ASP A 37 0.94 3.26 -4.67
C ASP A 37 1.99 3.33 -5.78
N LEU A 38 2.66 2.19 -5.99
CA LEU A 38 3.73 2.02 -6.98
C LEU A 38 3.19 2.14 -8.40
N VAL A 39 1.94 1.73 -8.58
CA VAL A 39 1.26 1.59 -9.86
C VAL A 39 0.12 2.59 -10.01
N ALA A 40 -0.49 2.55 -11.20
CA ALA A 40 -1.60 3.37 -11.64
C ALA A 40 -1.26 4.83 -11.97
N ARG A 41 -2.10 5.47 -12.78
CA ARG A 41 -2.03 6.87 -13.27
C ARG A 41 -0.87 7.16 -14.23
N GLY A 42 0.36 6.78 -13.92
CA GLY A 42 1.51 6.93 -14.80
C GLY A 42 1.73 5.74 -15.73
N PRO A 43 2.49 5.93 -16.81
CA PRO A 43 2.62 4.94 -17.89
C PRO A 43 3.53 3.75 -17.55
N GLY A 44 4.48 3.90 -16.63
CA GLY A 44 5.56 2.94 -16.37
C GLY A 44 5.32 1.99 -15.20
N SER A 45 4.07 1.60 -14.93
CA SER A 45 3.74 0.74 -13.78
C SER A 45 4.48 -0.61 -13.81
N LEU A 46 4.67 -1.19 -15.00
CA LEU A 46 5.38 -2.46 -15.18
C LEU A 46 6.86 -2.33 -14.81
N GLU A 47 7.51 -1.28 -15.30
CA GLU A 47 8.92 -0.98 -15.07
C GLU A 47 9.18 -0.63 -13.61
N VAL A 48 8.28 0.11 -12.96
CA VAL A 48 8.35 0.39 -11.51
C VAL A 48 8.34 -0.92 -10.73
N LEU A 49 7.37 -1.83 -10.96
CA LEU A 49 7.34 -3.09 -10.20
C LEU A 49 8.59 -3.93 -10.43
N ARG A 50 9.09 -4.03 -11.66
CA ARG A 50 10.32 -4.78 -11.97
C ARG A 50 11.55 -4.19 -11.26
N LEU A 51 11.70 -2.86 -11.29
CA LEU A 51 12.80 -2.17 -10.62
C LEU A 51 12.70 -2.33 -9.10
N VAL A 52 11.56 -2.02 -8.52
CA VAL A 52 11.38 -2.09 -7.06
C VAL A 52 11.60 -3.50 -6.56
N ARG A 53 11.08 -4.52 -7.26
CA ARG A 53 11.32 -5.93 -6.93
C ARG A 53 12.81 -6.30 -6.99
N SER A 54 13.57 -5.77 -7.95
CA SER A 54 14.99 -6.13 -8.12
C SER A 54 15.89 -5.59 -7.01
N LEU A 55 15.42 -4.63 -6.22
CA LEU A 55 16.16 -4.08 -5.07
C LEU A 55 16.32 -5.08 -3.91
N GLY A 56 15.47 -6.11 -3.83
CA GLY A 56 15.60 -7.16 -2.80
C GLY A 56 15.63 -6.58 -1.38
N ASP A 57 16.65 -6.95 -0.60
CA ASP A 57 16.76 -6.60 0.83
C ASP A 57 17.01 -5.11 1.10
N SER A 58 17.44 -4.35 0.08
CA SER A 58 17.60 -2.90 0.22
C SER A 58 16.27 -2.14 0.19
N LEU A 59 15.14 -2.83 -0.02
CA LEU A 59 13.81 -2.25 -0.09
C LEU A 59 12.99 -2.50 1.18
N ARG A 60 12.30 -1.46 1.64
CA ARG A 60 11.19 -1.53 2.60
C ARG A 60 9.95 -0.89 2.02
N LEU A 61 8.97 -1.70 1.65
CA LEU A 61 7.73 -1.26 1.02
C LEU A 61 6.55 -1.39 1.98
N VAL A 62 5.56 -0.51 1.83
CA VAL A 62 4.18 -0.75 2.27
C VAL A 62 3.23 -0.71 1.09
N LEU A 63 2.14 -1.48 1.13
CA LEU A 63 1.11 -1.46 0.10
C LEU A 63 0.16 -0.26 0.25
N GLY A 64 -0.14 0.40 -0.86
CA GLY A 64 -1.14 1.46 -0.97
C GLY A 64 -2.47 0.98 -1.56
N ASN A 65 -3.42 1.90 -1.72
CA ASN A 65 -4.75 1.55 -2.23
C ASN A 65 -4.76 1.19 -3.73
N HIS A 66 -3.91 1.81 -4.54
CA HIS A 66 -3.79 1.49 -5.96
C HIS A 66 -3.08 0.15 -6.17
N ASP A 67 -2.15 -0.22 -5.29
CA ASP A 67 -1.54 -1.55 -5.30
C ASP A 67 -2.58 -2.64 -5.03
N LEU A 68 -3.41 -2.48 -3.99
CA LEU A 68 -4.51 -3.41 -3.70
C LEU A 68 -5.56 -3.44 -4.82
N HIS A 69 -5.85 -2.29 -5.46
CA HIS A 69 -6.75 -2.25 -6.60
C HIS A 69 -6.21 -3.04 -7.79
N LEU A 70 -4.91 -2.95 -8.08
CA LEU A 70 -4.27 -3.77 -9.12
C LEU A 70 -4.45 -5.27 -8.83
N LEU A 71 -4.22 -5.71 -7.59
CA LEU A 71 -4.43 -7.12 -7.21
C LEU A 71 -5.88 -7.56 -7.46
N ALA A 72 -6.85 -6.69 -7.17
CA ALA A 72 -8.27 -6.97 -7.39
C ALA A 72 -8.65 -7.02 -8.87
N VAL A 73 -8.06 -6.16 -9.70
CA VAL A 73 -8.24 -6.21 -11.16
C VAL A 73 -7.66 -7.49 -11.73
N TYR A 74 -6.43 -7.85 -11.35
CA TYR A 74 -5.78 -9.08 -11.80
C TYR A 74 -6.56 -10.33 -11.38
N ALA A 75 -7.13 -10.35 -10.17
CA ALA A 75 -7.97 -11.45 -9.69
C ALA A 75 -9.40 -11.48 -10.29
N GLY A 76 -9.74 -10.56 -11.21
CA GLY A 76 -11.05 -10.50 -11.87
C GLY A 76 -12.19 -9.94 -11.01
N ILE A 77 -11.89 -9.37 -9.84
CA ILE A 77 -12.87 -8.83 -8.89
C ILE A 77 -13.30 -7.41 -9.30
N SER A 78 -12.37 -6.64 -9.85
CA SER A 78 -12.60 -5.26 -10.28
C SER A 78 -12.29 -5.07 -11.75
N ARG A 79 -12.94 -4.07 -12.36
CA ARG A 79 -12.69 -3.73 -13.76
C ARG A 79 -11.45 -2.84 -13.87
N ASN A 80 -10.57 -3.18 -14.82
CA ASN A 80 -9.49 -2.30 -15.24
C ASN A 80 -10.08 -0.99 -15.80
N LYS A 81 -9.57 0.16 -15.35
CA LYS A 81 -9.96 1.47 -15.86
C LYS A 81 -8.84 1.99 -16.76
N PRO A 82 -9.13 2.44 -17.99
CA PRO A 82 -8.09 2.90 -18.91
C PRO A 82 -7.15 3.97 -18.34
N LYS A 83 -7.68 4.87 -17.51
CA LYS A 83 -6.92 5.92 -16.81
C LYS A 83 -5.88 5.43 -15.81
N ASP A 84 -5.96 4.16 -15.40
CA ASP A 84 -5.00 3.57 -14.48
C ASP A 84 -3.74 3.10 -15.23
N HIS A 85 -3.77 2.96 -16.56
CA HIS A 85 -2.58 2.61 -17.37
C HIS A 85 -1.87 1.29 -16.95
N ILE A 86 -2.61 0.36 -16.34
CA ILE A 86 -2.06 -0.93 -15.85
C ILE A 86 -2.13 -2.08 -16.85
N THR A 87 -2.74 -1.88 -18.03
CA THR A 87 -2.87 -2.93 -19.05
C THR A 87 -1.53 -3.56 -19.46
N PRO A 88 -0.45 -2.79 -19.75
CA PRO A 88 0.84 -3.38 -20.10
C PRO A 88 1.40 -4.31 -19.02
N LEU A 89 1.12 -3.99 -17.75
CA LEU A 89 1.53 -4.81 -16.61
C LEU A 89 0.68 -6.08 -16.48
N LEU A 90 -0.62 -6.00 -16.74
CA LEU A 90 -1.53 -7.16 -16.68
C LEU A 90 -1.28 -8.15 -17.84
N GLU A 91 -0.84 -7.66 -19.00
CA GLU A 91 -0.55 -8.47 -20.19
C GLU A 91 0.91 -8.95 -20.25
N ALA A 92 1.75 -8.55 -19.29
CA ALA A 92 3.16 -8.91 -19.27
C ALA A 92 3.35 -10.42 -19.01
N PRO A 93 4.36 -11.06 -19.64
CA PRO A 93 4.62 -12.49 -19.44
C PRO A 93 5.03 -12.85 -18.00
N ASP A 94 5.53 -11.88 -17.23
CA ASP A 94 5.91 -11.99 -15.82
C ASP A 94 4.85 -11.41 -14.86
N ALA A 95 3.65 -11.10 -15.34
CA ALA A 95 2.58 -10.52 -14.53
C ALA A 95 2.29 -11.38 -13.28
N ASP A 96 2.15 -12.69 -13.44
CA ASP A 96 1.88 -13.62 -12.34
C ASP A 96 2.96 -13.55 -11.26
N GLU A 97 4.23 -13.43 -11.66
CA GLU A 97 5.36 -13.33 -10.76
C GLU A 97 5.35 -12.00 -10.00
N LEU A 98 5.13 -10.89 -10.69
CA LEU A 98 5.08 -9.55 -10.12
C LEU A 98 3.89 -9.39 -9.16
N ILE A 99 2.71 -9.88 -9.53
CA ILE A 99 1.51 -9.84 -8.70
C ILE A 99 1.68 -10.72 -7.46
N ASN A 100 2.26 -11.91 -7.63
CA ASN A 100 2.57 -12.77 -6.49
C ASN A 100 3.60 -12.15 -5.56
N TRP A 101 4.60 -11.46 -6.08
CA TRP A 101 5.54 -10.72 -5.25
C TRP A 101 4.85 -9.56 -4.52
N LEU A 102 4.04 -8.76 -5.22
CA LEU A 102 3.36 -7.58 -4.68
C LEU A 102 2.40 -7.91 -3.53
N ARG A 103 1.55 -8.94 -3.69
CA ARG A 103 0.60 -9.33 -2.63
C ARG A 103 1.26 -9.84 -1.34
N ARG A 104 2.55 -10.16 -1.37
CA ARG A 104 3.31 -10.61 -0.20
C ARG A 104 4.00 -9.47 0.54
N GLN A 105 3.91 -8.25 0.03
CA GLN A 105 4.54 -7.07 0.62
C GLN A 105 3.75 -6.58 1.86
N PRO A 106 4.43 -5.95 2.83
CA PRO A 106 3.78 -5.49 4.07
C PRO A 106 2.78 -4.35 3.83
N VAL A 107 1.88 -4.12 4.80
CA VAL A 107 1.09 -2.88 4.89
C VAL A 107 1.64 -1.92 5.96
N LEU A 108 2.56 -2.42 6.79
CA LEU A 108 3.21 -1.68 7.88
C LEU A 108 4.70 -2.02 7.92
N GLN A 109 5.55 -1.00 7.95
CA GLN A 109 6.97 -1.11 8.22
C GLN A 109 7.30 -0.43 9.54
N VAL A 110 8.15 -1.07 10.34
CA VAL A 110 8.66 -0.48 11.59
C VAL A 110 10.16 -0.71 11.70
N ASP A 111 10.86 0.33 12.10
CA ASP A 111 12.27 0.32 12.46
C ASP A 111 12.41 0.87 13.89
N GLU A 112 12.66 -0.03 14.83
CA GLU A 112 12.73 0.29 16.27
C GLU A 112 13.98 1.08 16.63
N GLU A 113 15.06 0.96 15.87
CA GLU A 113 16.31 1.68 16.09
C GLU A 113 16.15 3.13 15.65
N LYS A 114 15.56 3.34 14.47
CA LYS A 114 15.29 4.68 13.90
C LYS A 114 14.04 5.34 14.48
N LYS A 115 13.26 4.62 15.28
CA LYS A 115 11.94 5.04 15.78
C LYS A 115 11.03 5.49 14.63
N LEU A 116 11.05 4.72 13.54
CA LEU A 116 10.34 5.02 12.31
C LEU A 116 9.21 4.00 12.08
N VAL A 117 8.02 4.49 11.78
CA VAL A 117 6.86 3.70 11.37
C VAL A 117 6.36 4.25 10.05
N MET A 118 6.08 3.36 9.10
CA MET A 118 5.52 3.72 7.80
C MET A 118 4.33 2.83 7.49
N ALA A 119 3.24 3.46 7.07
CA ALA A 119 2.05 2.88 6.46
C ALA A 119 1.53 3.90 5.44
N HIS A 120 0.89 3.45 4.35
CA HIS A 120 0.54 4.32 3.24
C HIS A 120 -0.32 5.54 3.66
N ALA A 121 -1.37 5.29 4.44
CA ALA A 121 -2.25 6.34 4.97
C ALA A 121 -2.00 6.67 6.46
N GLY A 122 -0.91 6.14 7.04
CA GLY A 122 -0.53 6.39 8.43
C GLY A 122 -1.19 5.45 9.45
N ILE A 123 -1.25 5.90 10.70
CA ILE A 123 -1.77 5.14 11.85
C ILE A 123 -2.95 5.90 12.47
N THR A 124 -4.08 5.22 12.65
CA THR A 124 -5.27 5.82 13.26
C THR A 124 -5.02 6.19 14.74
N PRO A 125 -5.59 7.30 15.25
CA PRO A 125 -5.53 7.63 16.67
C PRO A 125 -6.21 6.59 17.58
N GLN A 126 -7.00 5.68 17.01
CA GLN A 126 -7.70 4.62 17.76
C GLN A 126 -6.80 3.43 18.13
N TRP A 127 -5.56 3.40 17.64
CA TRP A 127 -4.63 2.28 17.83
C TRP A 127 -3.36 2.69 18.55
N ASP A 128 -2.85 1.79 19.38
CA ASP A 128 -1.44 1.77 19.73
C ASP A 128 -0.63 0.99 18.67
N LEU A 129 0.70 1.06 18.77
CA LEU A 129 1.59 0.37 17.82
C LEU A 129 1.44 -1.16 17.88
N ALA A 130 1.12 -1.72 19.05
CA ALA A 130 0.91 -3.16 19.20
C ALA A 130 -0.32 -3.62 18.40
N THR A 131 -1.42 -2.86 18.47
CA THR A 131 -2.64 -3.09 17.70
C THR A 131 -2.38 -2.92 16.21
N ALA A 132 -1.68 -1.86 15.79
CA ALA A 132 -1.30 -1.67 14.39
C ALA A 132 -0.49 -2.87 13.84
N ARG A 133 0.50 -3.36 14.60
CA ARG A 133 1.29 -4.56 14.22
C ARG A 133 0.46 -5.83 14.15
N LEU A 134 -0.57 -5.97 14.97
CA LEU A 134 -1.48 -7.12 14.93
C LEU A 134 -2.35 -7.06 13.67
N CYS A 135 -3.03 -5.93 13.45
CA CYS A 135 -3.90 -5.71 12.29
C CYS A 135 -3.15 -5.84 10.97
N ALA A 136 -1.91 -5.32 10.89
CA ALA A 136 -1.07 -5.46 9.71
C ALA A 136 -0.78 -6.94 9.39
N ARG A 137 -0.39 -7.73 10.41
CA ARG A 137 -0.12 -9.17 10.26
C ARG A 137 -1.36 -9.94 9.79
N GLU A 138 -2.54 -9.59 10.28
CA GLU A 138 -3.79 -10.23 9.86
C GLU A 138 -4.09 -9.95 8.37
N VAL A 139 -4.01 -8.67 7.95
CA VAL A 139 -4.20 -8.29 6.54
C VAL A 139 -3.17 -8.96 5.64
N GLU A 140 -1.90 -8.92 6.01
CA GLU A 140 -0.80 -9.53 5.25
C GLU A 140 -0.93 -11.05 5.15
N ALA A 141 -1.38 -11.73 6.21
CA ALA A 141 -1.58 -13.18 6.18
C ALA A 141 -2.63 -13.57 5.13
N VAL A 142 -3.73 -12.80 5.03
CA VAL A 142 -4.77 -13.07 4.03
C VAL A 142 -4.29 -12.75 2.63
N LEU A 143 -3.57 -11.63 2.42
CA LEU A 143 -2.98 -11.29 1.12
C LEU A 143 -1.94 -12.32 0.63
N LYS A 144 -1.20 -12.94 1.55
CA LYS A 144 -0.24 -14.02 1.26
C LYS A 144 -0.90 -15.38 0.99
N SER A 145 -2.13 -15.59 1.46
CA SER A 145 -2.87 -16.84 1.27
C SER A 145 -3.40 -17.02 -0.15
N ASP A 146 -3.85 -18.23 -0.49
CA ASP A 146 -4.54 -18.49 -1.76
C ASP A 146 -6.00 -17.96 -1.76
N SER A 147 -6.51 -17.59 -0.60
CA SER A 147 -7.84 -16.99 -0.43
C SER A 147 -7.83 -15.46 -0.55
N TYR A 148 -6.70 -14.85 -0.96
CA TYR A 148 -6.61 -13.41 -1.13
C TYR A 148 -7.71 -12.80 -2.05
N PRO A 149 -8.23 -13.47 -3.10
CA PRO A 149 -9.29 -12.90 -3.92
C PRO A 149 -10.58 -12.67 -3.13
N LEU A 150 -10.96 -13.59 -2.22
CA LEU A 150 -12.15 -13.42 -1.39
C LEU A 150 -12.05 -12.19 -0.48
N PHE A 151 -10.84 -11.90 0.00
CA PHE A 151 -10.58 -10.71 0.80
C PHE A 151 -10.58 -9.43 -0.02
N LEU A 152 -10.00 -9.45 -1.22
CA LEU A 152 -10.01 -8.31 -2.14
C LEU A 152 -11.43 -7.93 -2.57
N ASP A 153 -12.35 -8.89 -2.65
CA ASP A 153 -13.77 -8.59 -2.87
C ASP A 153 -14.40 -7.95 -1.63
N ALA A 154 -14.12 -8.52 -0.45
CA ALA A 154 -14.65 -8.05 0.82
C ALA A 154 -14.09 -6.68 1.28
N MET A 155 -12.93 -6.24 0.80
CA MET A 155 -12.33 -4.95 1.18
C MET A 155 -13.06 -3.75 0.56
N TYR A 156 -13.84 -3.95 -0.51
CA TYR A 156 -14.65 -2.88 -1.10
C TYR A 156 -15.82 -2.55 -0.16
N GLY A 157 -15.59 -1.60 0.73
CA GLY A 157 -16.59 -1.06 1.65
C GLY A 157 -15.96 -0.03 2.58
N ASP A 158 -16.76 0.96 2.97
CA ASP A 158 -16.27 2.05 3.81
C ASP A 158 -16.52 1.80 5.30
N MET A 159 -17.43 0.89 5.66
CA MET A 159 -17.78 0.52 7.05
C MET A 159 -17.14 -0.81 7.49
N PRO A 160 -16.73 -0.96 8.76
CA PRO A 160 -16.94 -0.02 9.88
C PRO A 160 -15.90 1.11 9.92
N ASN A 161 -16.20 2.18 10.68
CA ASN A 161 -15.35 3.38 10.79
C ASN A 161 -14.75 3.58 12.20
N ASN A 162 -15.16 2.75 13.17
CA ASN A 162 -14.63 2.74 14.53
C ASN A 162 -13.95 1.41 14.80
N TRP A 163 -12.79 1.48 15.43
CA TRP A 163 -12.13 0.35 16.03
C TRP A 163 -12.85 -0.03 17.33
N ILE A 164 -13.21 -1.29 17.44
CA ILE A 164 -13.53 -1.92 18.71
C ILE A 164 -12.75 -3.24 18.79
N PRO A 165 -12.17 -3.60 19.95
CA PRO A 165 -11.38 -4.83 20.06
C PRO A 165 -12.13 -6.11 19.66
N ALA A 166 -13.47 -6.09 19.77
CA ALA A 166 -14.35 -7.19 19.37
C ALA A 166 -14.59 -7.32 17.86
N LEU A 167 -14.12 -6.36 17.03
CA LEU A 167 -14.15 -6.53 15.57
C LEU A 167 -13.40 -7.81 15.19
N SER A 168 -14.03 -8.61 14.33
CA SER A 168 -13.49 -9.88 13.85
C SER A 168 -13.82 -10.09 12.37
N GLY A 169 -13.18 -11.10 11.77
CA GLY A 169 -13.41 -11.50 10.38
C GLY A 169 -13.22 -10.36 9.38
N LEU A 170 -14.06 -10.33 8.34
CA LEU A 170 -13.97 -9.37 7.24
C LEU A 170 -14.14 -7.91 7.68
N ALA A 171 -14.94 -7.65 8.72
CA ALA A 171 -15.15 -6.30 9.23
C ALA A 171 -13.85 -5.72 9.84
N ARG A 172 -13.12 -6.53 10.60
CA ARG A 172 -11.82 -6.16 11.18
C ARG A 172 -10.77 -5.95 10.10
N LEU A 173 -10.70 -6.85 9.12
CA LEU A 173 -9.75 -6.75 8.01
C LEU A 173 -10.03 -5.50 7.17
N ARG A 174 -11.29 -5.24 6.82
CA ARG A 174 -11.69 -4.05 6.05
C ARG A 174 -11.40 -2.76 6.80
N PHE A 175 -11.73 -2.66 8.08
CA PHE A 175 -11.34 -1.49 8.89
C PHE A 175 -9.83 -1.28 8.84
N SER A 176 -9.08 -2.37 9.04
CA SER A 176 -7.61 -2.31 9.06
C SER A 176 -7.03 -1.85 7.72
N THR A 177 -7.55 -2.37 6.61
CA THR A 177 -7.17 -1.93 5.26
C THR A 177 -7.53 -0.47 5.02
N ASN A 178 -8.72 -0.03 5.43
CA ASN A 178 -9.12 1.37 5.30
C ASN A 178 -8.19 2.30 6.09
N VAL A 179 -7.78 1.91 7.32
CA VAL A 179 -6.76 2.65 8.10
C VAL A 179 -5.44 2.72 7.33
N PHE A 180 -4.90 1.58 6.89
CA PHE A 180 -3.56 1.56 6.31
C PHE A 180 -3.48 2.17 4.92
N THR A 181 -4.54 2.12 4.11
CA THR A 181 -4.43 2.47 2.68
C THR A 181 -5.36 3.59 2.22
N ARG A 182 -6.34 4.04 3.02
CA ARG A 182 -7.35 5.01 2.53
C ARG A 182 -7.67 6.15 3.50
N MET A 183 -7.17 6.10 4.74
CA MET A 183 -7.43 7.12 5.77
C MET A 183 -6.95 8.51 5.31
N ARG A 184 -7.77 9.53 5.61
CA ARG A 184 -7.42 10.95 5.40
C ARG A 184 -7.86 11.80 6.59
N TYR A 185 -9.16 11.77 6.86
CA TYR A 185 -9.78 12.55 7.93
C TYR A 185 -10.33 11.66 9.03
N CYS A 186 -10.36 12.21 10.25
CA CYS A 186 -11.01 11.59 11.40
C CYS A 186 -11.97 12.61 12.03
N PHE A 187 -13.10 12.12 12.52
CA PHE A 187 -13.95 12.90 13.42
C PHE A 187 -13.25 13.11 14.78
N PRO A 188 -13.71 14.05 15.63
CA PRO A 188 -13.07 14.34 16.91
C PRO A 188 -12.94 13.15 17.87
N ASN A 189 -13.79 12.13 17.71
CA ASN A 189 -13.74 10.87 18.48
C ASN A 189 -12.76 9.83 17.89
N GLY A 190 -12.03 10.17 16.82
CA GLY A 190 -11.10 9.28 16.13
C GLY A 190 -11.71 8.45 15.00
N GLN A 191 -13.05 8.48 14.81
CA GLN A 191 -13.74 7.73 13.76
C GLN A 191 -13.25 8.11 12.37
N LEU A 192 -13.05 7.13 11.48
CA LEU A 192 -12.64 7.37 10.10
C LEU A 192 -13.74 8.09 9.30
N GLU A 193 -13.35 9.13 8.57
CA GLU A 193 -14.15 9.74 7.50
C GLU A 193 -13.58 9.27 6.15
N MET A 194 -14.43 8.64 5.33
CA MET A 194 -14.00 7.90 4.13
C MET A 194 -14.35 8.59 2.81
N ASN A 195 -15.05 9.73 2.84
CA ASN A 195 -15.60 10.38 1.64
C ASN A 195 -14.82 11.63 1.23
N CYS A 196 -14.41 12.47 2.19
CA CYS A 196 -13.73 13.73 1.95
C CYS A 196 -12.30 13.48 1.44
N LYS A 197 -11.99 14.11 0.30
CA LYS A 197 -10.66 14.05 -0.35
C LYS A 197 -10.08 15.43 -0.62
N ASP A 198 -10.74 16.47 -0.11
CA ASP A 198 -10.33 17.86 -0.28
C ASP A 198 -9.21 18.23 0.70
N THR A 199 -8.69 19.45 0.56
CA THR A 199 -7.69 20.00 1.47
C THR A 199 -8.29 20.28 2.85
N PRO A 200 -7.48 20.30 3.93
CA PRO A 200 -7.99 20.43 5.29
C PRO A 200 -8.87 21.66 5.52
N GLU A 201 -8.62 22.77 4.81
CA GLU A 201 -9.38 24.02 4.92
C GLU A 201 -10.79 23.92 4.32
N LYS A 202 -11.05 22.89 3.51
CA LYS A 202 -12.33 22.62 2.85
C LYS A 202 -13.02 21.38 3.42
N ALA A 203 -12.41 20.72 4.39
CA ALA A 203 -13.01 19.58 5.06
C ALA A 203 -14.21 20.05 5.93
N PRO A 204 -15.33 19.28 5.93
CA PRO A 204 -16.54 19.62 6.66
C PRO A 204 -16.38 19.53 8.18
#